data_AF-A0A318Y6A9-F1
#
_entry.id   AF-A0A318Y6A9-F1
#
_cell.length_a   1.000
_cell.length_b   1.000
_cell.length_c   1.000
_cell.angle_alpha   90.00
_cell.angle_beta   90.00
_cell.angle_gamma   90.00
#
_symmetry.space_group_name_H-M   'P 1'
#
loop_
_entity.id
_entity.type
_entity.pdbx_description
1 polymer ?
#
loop_
_entity_poly.entity_id
_entity_poly.type
_entity_poly.pdbx_seq_one_letter_code
_entity_poly.pdbx_strand_id
1 'polypeptide(L)'
;MRPRPVKKNRNTSWCQIRGTLVLAISVSGFSLPGRLSALARRLLCGVFLSPVCLCISVPQQPSPVPDSDHDLVSVLSNAAKDPMVNKKVSSVAAGIISGLATNEKLQQPGDEQVQLALKRIEALFTKKSSSTMLDFANDIAASGLVTPKILTVLNGYPNAKINSAHNLNPDLKSGSIYPSKATEDAPYSIPEAALREAIYMPSFSQGENSSGRKPVILVPGTAAPAGTSFYYNFGKLGNAIPEVDLAWVNIPQASLGDVQVTAEYIAYSINYISSLYQSKVNIISWSQGGLNTQWALKYWPSTRGSVEDFIAISPDFRGTVEARLVCPWLAGIMCTPALWQQGWDAKFVRTLRALGGESAYVHTTTIYSSFDEVVQPMDGDQASAILQDARGVGVSNNHLQSICAHKPAGGLYTHKGVLYNPLAWALIIDALTHDGPGNPSRVNVTTVCQQSIPPQLGLDDLLGTEGLVLVALSETLRYRPKTFAEPEIIGYAASAPGVGVKYRT
;
A
#
# COMPACT_ATOMS: atom_id res chain seq x y z
N MET A 1 -50.66 55.27 -27.54
CA MET A 1 -50.06 56.48 -26.91
C MET A 1 -48.74 56.11 -26.26
N ARG A 2 -47.65 56.81 -26.63
CA ARG A 2 -46.45 56.98 -25.78
C ARG A 2 -46.87 57.78 -24.52
N PRO A 3 -46.23 57.61 -23.34
CA PRO A 3 -44.86 58.09 -23.13
C PRO A 3 -43.91 57.21 -22.30
N ARG A 4 -42.61 57.39 -22.60
CA ARG A 4 -41.39 57.19 -21.77
C ARG A 4 -41.00 58.57 -21.17
N PRO A 5 -39.86 58.78 -20.44
CA PRO A 5 -39.05 57.96 -19.48
C PRO A 5 -38.59 58.79 -18.24
N VAL A 6 -37.74 58.25 -17.32
CA VAL A 6 -36.51 58.84 -16.67
C VAL A 6 -35.86 57.72 -15.78
N LYS A 7 -34.73 57.08 -16.13
CA LYS A 7 -33.28 57.25 -15.71
C LYS A 7 -33.03 57.21 -14.17
N LYS A 8 -31.95 56.70 -13.56
CA LYS A 8 -30.64 56.04 -13.88
C LYS A 8 -30.12 55.50 -12.51
N ASN A 9 -29.36 54.40 -12.41
CA ASN A 9 -27.90 54.48 -12.26
C ASN A 9 -27.20 53.13 -12.53
N ARG A 10 -26.05 53.22 -13.20
CA ARG A 10 -25.09 52.14 -13.51
C ARG A 10 -23.89 52.24 -12.57
N ASN A 11 -23.24 51.12 -12.29
CA ASN A 11 -21.78 51.03 -12.43
C ASN A 11 -21.36 49.59 -12.76
N THR A 12 -20.74 49.44 -13.93
CA THR A 12 -19.95 48.29 -14.37
C THR A 12 -18.59 48.83 -14.76
N SER A 13 -17.53 48.08 -14.44
CA SER A 13 -16.19 48.29 -15.00
C SER A 13 -15.61 46.95 -15.44
N TRP A 14 -15.09 46.95 -16.66
CA TRP A 14 -14.36 45.90 -17.34
C TRP A 14 -12.86 46.14 -17.14
N CYS A 15 -12.06 45.07 -17.07
CA CYS A 15 -10.70 45.12 -17.58
C CYS A 15 -10.29 43.76 -18.16
N GLN A 16 -9.67 43.82 -19.33
CA GLN A 16 -9.32 42.76 -20.25
C GLN A 16 -7.79 42.83 -20.43
N ILE A 17 -7.04 41.74 -20.25
CA ILE A 17 -5.62 41.69 -20.66
C ILE A 17 -5.32 40.35 -21.33
N ARG A 18 -4.89 40.44 -22.60
CA ARG A 18 -4.22 39.41 -23.41
C ARG A 18 -2.73 39.38 -23.06
N GLY A 19 -2.09 38.21 -23.17
CA GLY A 19 -0.62 38.14 -23.20
C GLY A 19 -0.07 36.73 -23.27
N THR A 20 0.19 36.27 -24.50
CA THR A 20 0.97 35.07 -24.84
C THR A 20 2.45 35.36 -24.57
N LEU A 21 3.18 34.49 -23.87
CA LEU A 21 4.65 34.55 -23.78
C LEU A 21 5.25 33.25 -24.32
N VAL A 22 5.94 33.39 -25.45
CA VAL A 22 6.84 32.40 -26.06
C VAL A 22 8.23 32.63 -25.44
N LEU A 23 8.83 31.62 -24.84
CA LEU A 23 10.24 31.67 -24.41
C LEU A 23 11.10 31.02 -25.50
N ALA A 24 11.91 31.83 -26.18
CA ALA A 24 12.94 31.39 -27.10
C ALA A 24 14.26 31.16 -26.35
N ILE A 25 14.90 30.04 -26.64
CA ILE A 25 16.26 29.66 -26.20
C ILE A 25 17.27 30.44 -27.05
N SER A 26 18.29 31.02 -26.42
CA SER A 26 19.53 31.43 -27.09
C SER A 26 20.73 31.00 -26.24
N VAL A 27 21.69 30.34 -26.89
CA VAL A 27 22.96 29.87 -26.34
C VAL A 27 24.08 30.61 -27.07
N SER A 28 25.02 31.20 -26.32
CA SER A 28 26.42 31.59 -26.63
C SER A 28 26.75 32.85 -25.81
N GLY A 29 27.91 33.09 -25.20
CA GLY A 29 29.21 32.44 -25.05
C GLY A 29 30.16 33.46 -24.36
N PHE A 30 31.28 32.99 -23.80
CA PHE A 30 32.50 33.73 -23.41
C PHE A 30 32.65 34.47 -22.04
N SER A 31 33.69 34.02 -21.30
CA SER A 31 34.75 34.78 -20.56
C SER A 31 34.59 35.27 -19.10
N LEU A 32 35.46 34.73 -18.21
CA LEU A 32 35.95 35.28 -16.92
C LEU A 32 36.85 36.54 -17.10
N PRO A 33 37.43 37.20 -16.06
CA PRO A 33 37.14 37.31 -14.60
C PRO A 33 37.17 38.77 -14.05
N GLY A 34 36.77 39.03 -12.80
CA GLY A 34 37.02 40.34 -12.19
C GLY A 34 36.62 40.57 -10.72
N ARG A 35 37.59 40.35 -9.82
CA ARG A 35 37.87 41.05 -8.54
C ARG A 35 36.76 41.25 -7.50
N LEU A 36 36.91 40.48 -6.41
CA LEU A 36 36.58 40.88 -5.05
C LEU A 36 37.37 42.13 -4.63
N SER A 37 36.71 43.11 -4.03
CA SER A 37 37.30 43.92 -2.95
C SER A 37 36.22 44.50 -2.05
N ALA A 38 36.48 44.42 -0.76
CA ALA A 38 35.62 44.78 0.36
C ALA A 38 35.43 46.30 0.55
N LEU A 39 34.17 46.72 0.73
CA LEU A 39 33.71 47.95 1.38
C LEU A 39 32.17 47.77 1.48
N ALA A 40 31.46 47.84 2.60
CA ALA A 40 31.76 48.40 3.90
C ALA A 40 31.03 47.60 5.00
N ARG A 41 31.74 47.44 6.11
CA ARG A 41 31.31 46.84 7.37
C ARG A 41 30.71 47.93 8.27
N ARG A 42 29.69 47.55 9.04
CA ARG A 42 29.24 48.09 10.35
C ARG A 42 28.29 49.29 10.38
N LEU A 43 27.08 49.00 10.87
CA LEU A 43 26.54 49.63 12.08
C LEU A 43 25.82 48.55 12.91
N LEU A 44 26.08 48.58 14.22
CA LEU A 44 25.75 47.58 15.24
C LEU A 44 24.91 48.26 16.35
N CYS A 45 24.21 47.42 17.12
CA CYS A 45 23.41 47.65 18.34
C CYS A 45 21.95 48.06 18.09
N GLY A 46 20.90 47.38 18.56
CA GLY A 46 20.77 46.25 19.49
C GLY A 46 19.85 46.62 20.64
N VAL A 47 18.58 46.15 20.66
CA VAL A 47 17.75 45.99 21.86
C VAL A 47 16.78 44.82 21.65
N PHE A 48 16.78 43.90 22.62
CA PHE A 48 15.88 42.77 22.80
C PHE A 48 14.42 43.20 23.03
N LEU A 49 13.47 42.57 22.34
CA LEU A 49 12.10 42.33 22.81
C LEU A 49 11.59 40.98 22.24
N SER A 50 11.01 40.16 23.11
CA SER A 50 10.57 38.77 22.94
C SER A 50 9.66 38.45 21.73
N PRO A 51 9.57 37.18 21.29
CA PRO A 51 8.68 36.79 20.21
C PRO A 51 7.25 36.63 20.75
N VAL A 52 6.33 37.49 20.30
CA VAL A 52 4.90 37.21 20.39
C VAL A 52 4.57 36.22 19.28
N CYS A 53 4.06 35.05 19.66
CA CYS A 53 3.44 34.07 18.78
C CYS A 53 2.38 34.74 17.90
N LEU A 54 2.65 34.87 16.61
CA LEU A 54 1.62 35.02 15.59
C LEU A 54 1.42 33.64 14.97
N CYS A 55 0.47 32.91 15.55
CA CYS A 55 -0.14 31.74 14.94
C CYS A 55 -0.84 32.20 13.66
N ILE A 56 -0.20 32.02 12.52
CA ILE A 56 -0.90 32.04 11.23
C ILE A 56 -1.53 30.68 11.08
N SER A 57 -2.80 30.58 11.45
CA SER A 57 -3.65 29.44 11.14
C SER A 57 -3.69 29.27 9.62
N VAL A 58 -3.09 28.19 9.12
CA VAL A 58 -3.39 27.70 7.77
C VAL A 58 -4.88 27.36 7.77
N PRO A 59 -5.71 27.94 6.89
CA PRO A 59 -7.12 27.60 6.84
C PRO A 59 -7.26 26.10 6.52
N GLN A 60 -7.93 25.36 7.41
CA GLN A 60 -8.49 24.05 7.08
C GLN A 60 -9.29 24.19 5.78
N GLN A 61 -8.86 23.51 4.72
CA GLN A 61 -9.77 23.28 3.60
C GLN A 61 -10.97 22.50 4.14
N PRO A 62 -12.21 22.96 3.91
CA PRO A 62 -13.38 22.14 4.20
C PRO A 62 -13.26 20.84 3.39
N SER A 63 -13.51 19.73 4.06
CA SER A 63 -13.60 18.39 3.46
C SER A 63 -14.45 18.45 2.19
N PRO A 64 -14.02 17.85 1.07
CA PRO A 64 -14.90 17.74 -0.07
C PRO A 64 -16.09 16.86 0.36
N VAL A 65 -17.29 17.44 0.21
CA VAL A 65 -18.56 16.71 0.16
C VAL A 65 -18.38 15.52 -0.81
N PRO A 66 -18.87 14.32 -0.51
CA PRO A 66 -18.69 13.17 -1.39
C PRO A 66 -19.41 13.45 -2.71
N ASP A 67 -18.61 13.73 -3.75
CA ASP A 67 -19.08 13.88 -5.11
C ASP A 67 -19.56 12.50 -5.59
N SER A 68 -20.68 12.46 -6.31
CA SER A 68 -21.28 11.22 -6.81
C SER A 68 -20.48 10.52 -7.93
N ASP A 69 -19.25 10.97 -8.20
CA ASP A 69 -18.39 10.58 -9.33
C ASP A 69 -17.17 9.74 -8.88
N HIS A 70 -17.38 8.70 -8.06
CA HIS A 70 -16.27 8.05 -7.35
C HIS A 70 -16.17 6.53 -7.46
N ASP A 71 -16.89 5.86 -8.36
CA ASP A 71 -16.69 4.42 -8.59
C ASP A 71 -15.49 4.11 -9.51
N LEU A 72 -15.05 2.84 -9.54
CA LEU A 72 -13.90 2.40 -10.34
C LEU A 72 -14.02 2.80 -11.82
N VAL A 73 -15.19 2.57 -12.41
CA VAL A 73 -15.46 2.85 -13.84
C VAL A 73 -15.41 4.35 -14.12
N SER A 74 -15.94 5.18 -13.22
CA SER A 74 -15.92 6.64 -13.34
C SER A 74 -14.49 7.17 -13.28
N VAL A 75 -13.67 6.64 -12.38
CA VAL A 75 -12.25 7.00 -12.28
C VAL A 75 -11.50 6.66 -13.55
N LEU A 76 -11.69 5.44 -14.09
CA LEU A 76 -11.07 5.02 -15.34
C LEU A 76 -11.57 5.88 -16.52
N SER A 77 -12.86 6.21 -16.54
CA SER A 77 -13.47 7.07 -17.58
C SER A 77 -12.92 8.50 -17.54
N ASN A 78 -12.70 9.04 -16.35
CA ASN A 78 -12.14 10.38 -16.16
C ASN A 78 -10.65 10.40 -16.51
N ALA A 79 -9.89 9.37 -16.12
CA ALA A 79 -8.50 9.21 -16.54
C ALA A 79 -8.37 9.12 -18.07
N ALA A 80 -9.34 8.51 -18.75
CA ALA A 80 -9.36 8.47 -20.22
C ALA A 80 -9.54 9.85 -20.87
N LYS A 81 -10.13 10.81 -20.16
CA LYS A 81 -10.40 12.17 -20.66
C LYS A 81 -9.35 13.19 -20.22
N ASP A 82 -8.48 12.87 -19.26
CA ASP A 82 -7.47 13.78 -18.72
C ASP A 82 -6.33 14.02 -19.74
N PRO A 83 -6.11 15.26 -20.22
CA PRO A 83 -5.05 15.56 -21.18
C PRO A 83 -3.64 15.48 -20.60
N MET A 84 -3.48 15.48 -19.27
CA MET A 84 -2.19 15.25 -18.60
C MET A 84 -1.85 13.75 -18.50
N VAL A 85 -2.82 12.89 -18.77
CA VAL A 85 -2.66 11.43 -18.79
C VAL A 85 -2.21 11.02 -20.19
N ASN A 86 -1.13 10.22 -20.27
CA ASN A 86 -0.56 9.77 -21.55
C ASN A 86 -1.66 9.14 -22.43
N LYS A 87 -1.74 9.48 -23.73
CA LYS A 87 -2.73 8.93 -24.69
C LYS A 87 -2.84 7.40 -24.65
N LYS A 88 -1.73 6.69 -24.35
CA LYS A 88 -1.73 5.23 -24.15
C LYS A 88 -2.61 4.81 -22.96
N VAL A 89 -2.51 5.52 -21.83
CA VAL A 89 -3.32 5.29 -20.63
C VAL A 89 -4.80 5.46 -20.93
N SER A 90 -5.16 6.52 -21.66
CA SER A 90 -6.56 6.77 -22.02
C SER A 90 -7.16 5.69 -22.91
N SER A 91 -6.38 5.22 -23.90
CA SER A 91 -6.80 4.11 -24.77
C SER A 91 -6.97 2.81 -23.99
N VAL A 92 -6.07 2.54 -23.03
CA VAL A 92 -6.13 1.35 -22.19
C VAL A 92 -7.32 1.41 -21.23
N ALA A 93 -7.56 2.55 -20.58
CA ALA A 93 -8.73 2.73 -19.72
C ALA A 93 -10.05 2.51 -20.48
N ALA A 94 -10.14 3.00 -21.71
CA ALA A 94 -11.29 2.73 -22.59
C ALA A 94 -11.42 1.24 -22.95
N GLY A 95 -10.29 0.56 -23.22
CA GLY A 95 -10.24 -0.89 -23.44
C GLY A 95 -10.74 -1.70 -22.24
N ILE A 96 -10.32 -1.32 -21.03
CA ILE A 96 -10.81 -1.91 -19.77
C ILE A 96 -12.33 -1.74 -19.66
N ILE A 97 -12.85 -0.52 -19.87
CA ILE A 97 -14.30 -0.26 -19.80
C ILE A 97 -15.07 -1.13 -20.81
N SER A 98 -14.55 -1.28 -22.03
CA SER A 98 -15.16 -2.13 -23.06
C SER A 98 -15.11 -3.62 -22.71
N GLY A 99 -13.99 -4.10 -22.15
CA GLY A 99 -13.86 -5.50 -21.71
C GLY A 99 -14.83 -5.83 -20.57
N LEU A 100 -14.96 -4.92 -19.62
CA LEU A 100 -15.92 -5.06 -18.51
C LEU A 100 -17.38 -5.10 -18.99
N ALA A 101 -17.70 -4.48 -20.13
CA ALA A 101 -19.03 -4.51 -20.72
C ALA A 101 -19.36 -5.78 -21.53
N THR A 102 -18.37 -6.60 -21.89
CA THR A 102 -18.52 -7.68 -22.88
C THR A 102 -18.36 -9.11 -22.34
N ASN A 103 -18.20 -9.29 -21.03
CA ASN A 103 -17.81 -10.61 -20.49
C ASN A 103 -18.94 -11.66 -20.47
N GLU A 104 -18.75 -12.72 -21.28
CA GLU A 104 -19.52 -13.96 -21.30
C GLU A 104 -19.38 -14.76 -20.00
N LYS A 105 -20.46 -15.49 -19.62
CA LYS A 105 -20.50 -16.32 -18.41
C LYS A 105 -19.56 -17.53 -18.53
N LEU A 106 -18.71 -17.74 -17.52
CA LEU A 106 -18.11 -19.06 -17.25
C LEU A 106 -19.25 -20.04 -16.87
N GLN A 107 -19.57 -21.00 -17.74
CA GLN A 107 -20.70 -21.96 -17.59
C GLN A 107 -20.24 -23.42 -17.41
N GLN A 108 -19.37 -23.74 -16.44
CA GLN A 108 -18.95 -25.13 -16.15
C GLN A 108 -19.01 -25.46 -14.63
N PRO A 109 -18.95 -26.71 -14.14
CA PRO A 109 -19.00 -27.01 -12.71
C PRO A 109 -17.73 -26.57 -11.94
N GLY A 110 -17.86 -26.39 -10.62
CA GLY A 110 -16.95 -25.64 -9.72
C GLY A 110 -15.43 -25.84 -9.90
N ASP A 111 -14.91 -27.07 -9.77
CA ASP A 111 -13.45 -27.31 -9.78
C ASP A 111 -12.82 -27.13 -11.16
N GLU A 112 -13.54 -27.48 -12.23
CA GLU A 112 -13.10 -27.25 -13.60
C GLU A 112 -12.99 -25.76 -13.92
N GLN A 113 -13.87 -24.93 -13.34
CA GLN A 113 -13.79 -23.48 -13.49
C GLN A 113 -12.54 -22.89 -12.83
N VAL A 114 -12.14 -23.38 -11.65
CA VAL A 114 -10.91 -22.91 -10.97
C VAL A 114 -9.69 -23.21 -11.83
N GLN A 115 -9.57 -24.43 -12.35
CA GLN A 115 -8.46 -24.81 -13.24
C GLN A 115 -8.47 -23.99 -14.54
N LEU A 116 -9.64 -23.73 -15.11
CA LEU A 116 -9.77 -22.88 -16.30
C LEU A 116 -9.33 -21.43 -16.01
N ALA A 117 -9.72 -20.87 -14.86
CA ALA A 117 -9.30 -19.54 -14.44
C ALA A 117 -7.78 -19.46 -14.27
N LEU A 118 -7.16 -20.44 -13.59
CA LEU A 118 -5.71 -20.52 -13.44
C LEU A 118 -4.97 -20.61 -14.77
N LYS A 119 -5.46 -21.43 -15.71
CA LYS A 119 -4.89 -21.50 -17.07
C LYS A 119 -5.00 -20.18 -17.82
N ARG A 120 -6.10 -19.45 -17.65
CA ARG A 120 -6.24 -18.10 -18.22
C ARG A 120 -5.23 -17.13 -17.61
N ILE A 121 -5.07 -17.14 -16.29
CA ILE A 121 -4.04 -16.33 -15.60
C ILE A 121 -2.66 -16.68 -16.16
N GLU A 122 -2.29 -17.96 -16.21
CA GLU A 122 -1.01 -18.40 -16.77
C GLU A 122 -0.79 -17.91 -18.21
N ALA A 123 -1.82 -17.96 -19.06
CA ALA A 123 -1.75 -17.45 -20.43
C ALA A 123 -1.54 -15.92 -20.49
N LEU A 124 -2.12 -15.14 -19.58
CA LEU A 124 -1.89 -13.70 -19.51
C LEU A 124 -0.45 -13.39 -19.08
N PHE A 125 0.08 -14.11 -18.10
CA PHE A 125 1.41 -13.87 -17.54
C PHE A 125 2.55 -14.33 -18.47
N THR A 126 2.30 -15.34 -19.29
CA THR A 126 3.26 -15.78 -20.32
C THR A 126 3.22 -14.90 -21.58
N LYS A 127 2.24 -13.98 -21.68
CA LYS A 127 2.10 -13.06 -22.81
C LYS A 127 3.16 -11.95 -22.71
N LYS A 128 4.10 -11.92 -23.66
CA LYS A 128 5.18 -10.92 -23.73
C LYS A 128 4.73 -9.44 -23.89
N SER A 129 3.44 -9.15 -23.96
CA SER A 129 2.91 -7.81 -24.26
C SER A 129 2.65 -6.93 -23.03
N SER A 130 2.54 -7.50 -21.83
CA SER A 130 2.12 -6.76 -20.63
C SER A 130 3.29 -6.01 -19.99
N SER A 131 3.74 -4.93 -20.64
CA SER A 131 4.95 -4.19 -20.24
C SER A 131 4.76 -3.18 -19.11
N THR A 132 3.51 -2.89 -18.73
CA THR A 132 3.12 -1.88 -17.73
C THR A 132 1.88 -2.33 -16.95
N MET A 133 1.66 -1.73 -15.78
CA MET A 133 0.48 -2.04 -14.93
C MET A 133 -0.84 -1.83 -15.68
N LEU A 134 -0.86 -0.87 -16.59
CA LEU A 134 -2.01 -0.60 -17.44
C LEU A 134 -2.25 -1.70 -18.47
N ASP A 135 -1.19 -2.12 -19.17
CA ASP A 135 -1.28 -3.22 -20.15
C ASP A 135 -1.79 -4.49 -19.43
N PHE A 136 -1.28 -4.75 -18.22
CA PHE A 136 -1.69 -5.89 -17.41
C PHE A 136 -3.15 -5.79 -16.91
N ALA A 137 -3.58 -4.62 -16.42
CA ALA A 137 -4.98 -4.38 -16.04
C ALA A 137 -5.94 -4.54 -17.24
N ASN A 138 -5.53 -4.13 -18.43
CA ASN A 138 -6.28 -4.33 -19.66
C ASN A 138 -6.39 -5.80 -20.03
N ASP A 139 -5.28 -6.54 -19.98
CA ASP A 139 -5.25 -7.96 -20.24
C ASP A 139 -6.16 -8.73 -19.26
N ILE A 140 -6.16 -8.36 -17.97
CA ILE A 140 -7.08 -8.93 -16.96
C ILE A 140 -8.55 -8.59 -17.29
N ALA A 141 -8.87 -7.34 -17.63
CA ALA A 141 -10.24 -6.95 -17.98
C ALA A 141 -10.75 -7.68 -19.24
N ALA A 142 -9.89 -7.88 -20.24
CA ALA A 142 -10.20 -8.55 -21.50
C ALA A 142 -10.23 -10.09 -21.40
N SER A 143 -9.69 -10.68 -20.34
CA SER A 143 -9.57 -12.13 -20.17
C SER A 143 -10.88 -12.83 -19.76
N GLY A 144 -11.90 -12.08 -19.40
CA GLY A 144 -13.12 -12.61 -18.78
C GLY A 144 -12.96 -13.09 -17.35
N LEU A 145 -11.82 -12.86 -16.69
CA LEU A 145 -11.62 -13.20 -15.27
C LEU A 145 -12.44 -12.29 -14.34
N VAL A 146 -12.71 -11.05 -14.74
CA VAL A 146 -13.55 -10.12 -13.97
C VAL A 146 -15.00 -10.28 -14.39
N THR A 147 -15.74 -11.13 -13.68
CA THR A 147 -17.18 -11.36 -13.91
C THR A 147 -18.01 -10.15 -13.45
N PRO A 148 -19.27 -9.99 -13.90
CA PRO A 148 -20.14 -8.89 -13.47
C PRO A 148 -20.33 -8.81 -11.94
N LYS A 149 -20.38 -9.97 -11.26
CA LYS A 149 -20.47 -10.07 -9.80
C LYS A 149 -19.22 -9.48 -9.14
N ILE A 150 -18.04 -9.91 -9.58
CA ILE A 150 -16.77 -9.41 -9.07
C ILE A 150 -16.62 -7.91 -9.37
N LEU A 151 -16.97 -7.49 -10.60
CA LEU A 151 -16.93 -6.10 -10.99
C LEU A 151 -17.82 -5.22 -10.11
N THR A 152 -19.01 -5.68 -9.72
CA THR A 152 -19.90 -4.89 -8.87
C THR A 152 -19.25 -4.56 -7.53
N VAL A 153 -18.61 -5.55 -6.90
CA VAL A 153 -17.87 -5.36 -5.64
C VAL A 153 -16.67 -4.44 -5.85
N LEU A 154 -15.85 -4.71 -6.88
CA LEU A 154 -14.67 -3.91 -7.18
C LEU A 154 -15.04 -2.48 -7.61
N ASN A 155 -16.18 -2.25 -8.26
CA ASN A 155 -16.60 -0.93 -8.68
C ASN A 155 -17.00 -0.06 -7.49
N GLY A 156 -17.72 -0.66 -6.53
CA GLY A 156 -18.19 0.01 -5.31
C GLY A 156 -17.12 0.20 -4.23
N TYR A 157 -15.88 -0.24 -4.45
CA TYR A 157 -14.82 -0.22 -3.44
C TYR A 157 -14.63 1.12 -2.70
N PRO A 158 -14.73 2.30 -3.34
CA PRO A 158 -14.41 3.58 -2.67
C PRO A 158 -15.44 3.96 -1.61
N ASN A 159 -16.66 3.44 -1.74
CA ASN A 159 -17.78 3.71 -0.83
C ASN A 159 -18.10 2.50 0.08
N ALA A 160 -17.34 1.41 -0.03
CA ALA A 160 -17.59 0.21 0.75
C ALA A 160 -17.20 0.44 2.21
N LYS A 161 -18.10 0.12 3.15
CA LYS A 161 -17.87 0.27 4.60
C LYS A 161 -16.60 -0.42 5.08
N ILE A 162 -16.25 -1.56 4.48
CA ILE A 162 -15.03 -2.32 4.77
C ILE A 162 -13.74 -1.53 4.49
N ASN A 163 -13.80 -0.48 3.66
CA ASN A 163 -12.68 0.40 3.33
C ASN A 163 -12.74 1.75 4.04
N SER A 164 -13.67 1.94 4.99
CA SER A 164 -13.77 3.20 5.73
C SER A 164 -12.46 3.49 6.46
N ALA A 165 -11.95 4.72 6.29
CA ALA A 165 -10.86 5.27 7.08
C ALA A 165 -11.35 6.11 8.29
N HIS A 166 -12.67 6.10 8.54
CA HIS A 166 -13.34 6.87 9.59
C HIS A 166 -14.17 5.93 10.47
N ASN A 167 -13.51 5.05 11.20
CA ASN A 167 -14.14 4.06 12.06
C ASN A 167 -14.26 4.56 13.50
N LEU A 168 -15.38 4.22 14.14
CA LEU A 168 -15.62 4.57 15.54
C LEU A 168 -15.08 3.44 16.43
N ASN A 169 -13.91 3.70 17.01
CA ASN A 169 -13.21 2.76 17.88
C ASN A 169 -13.12 3.32 19.31
N PRO A 170 -13.29 2.48 20.35
CA PRO A 170 -13.30 2.94 21.74
C PRO A 170 -11.97 3.57 22.17
N ASP A 171 -12.02 4.41 23.20
CA ASP A 171 -10.81 4.76 23.95
C ASP A 171 -10.27 3.54 24.72
N LEU A 172 -8.96 3.50 24.95
CA LEU A 172 -8.36 2.53 25.85
C LEU A 172 -8.81 2.79 27.29
N LYS A 173 -9.20 1.72 28.01
CA LYS A 173 -9.67 1.81 29.40
C LYS A 173 -8.56 2.16 30.39
N SER A 174 -7.31 1.85 30.06
CA SER A 174 -6.14 2.07 30.90
C SER A 174 -4.85 2.04 30.08
N GLY A 175 -3.83 2.75 30.53
CA GLY A 175 -2.54 2.88 29.84
C GLY A 175 -2.57 3.96 28.77
N SER A 176 -1.40 4.52 28.48
CA SER A 176 -1.21 5.44 27.36
C SER A 176 -0.31 4.81 26.32
N ILE A 177 -0.74 4.85 25.06
CA ILE A 177 0.07 4.43 23.90
C ILE A 177 0.45 5.60 22.99
N TYR A 178 -0.04 6.81 23.31
CA TYR A 178 0.12 8.03 22.54
C TYR A 178 0.34 9.22 23.49
N PRO A 179 1.27 10.16 23.23
CA PRO A 179 2.08 10.31 22.01
C PRO A 179 3.21 9.29 21.86
N SER A 180 3.44 8.46 22.88
CA SER A 180 4.39 7.35 22.84
C SER A 180 4.01 6.29 23.88
N LYS A 181 4.28 5.02 23.59
CA LYS A 181 4.11 3.90 24.54
C LYS A 181 5.39 3.63 25.34
N ALA A 182 6.57 3.83 24.73
CA ALA A 182 7.88 3.68 25.37
C ALA A 182 8.83 4.80 24.96
N THR A 183 9.78 5.17 25.82
CA THR A 183 10.71 6.28 25.59
C THR A 183 11.54 6.16 24.32
N GLU A 184 11.73 4.95 23.81
CA GLU A 184 12.52 4.62 22.62
C GLU A 184 11.69 4.64 21.33
N ASP A 185 10.37 4.76 21.42
CA ASP A 185 9.50 4.84 20.25
C ASP A 185 9.70 6.16 19.50
N ALA A 186 9.70 6.09 18.18
CA ALA A 186 9.66 7.26 17.32
C ALA A 186 8.40 8.10 17.60
N PRO A 187 8.47 9.43 17.44
CA PRO A 187 7.30 10.28 17.58
C PRO A 187 6.32 10.04 16.43
N TYR A 188 5.02 10.00 16.75
CA TYR A 188 3.97 10.07 15.74
C TYR A 188 3.85 11.49 15.17
N SER A 189 3.70 11.60 13.85
CA SER A 189 3.35 12.83 13.15
C SER A 189 1.83 12.95 12.94
N ILE A 190 1.10 11.84 12.99
CA ILE A 190 -0.34 11.79 12.78
C ILE A 190 -1.09 11.92 14.11
N PRO A 191 -2.15 12.75 14.19
CA PRO A 191 -3.01 12.80 15.37
C PRO A 191 -3.62 11.44 15.72
N GLU A 192 -3.67 11.12 17.01
CA GLU A 192 -4.19 9.84 17.50
C GLU A 192 -5.57 9.46 16.93
N ALA A 193 -6.49 10.42 16.85
CA ALA A 193 -7.82 10.18 16.30
C ALA A 193 -7.77 9.62 14.87
N ALA A 194 -6.93 10.17 14.00
CA ALA A 194 -6.78 9.70 12.63
C ALA A 194 -6.11 8.31 12.57
N LEU A 195 -5.12 8.04 13.44
CA LEU A 195 -4.49 6.72 13.55
C LEU A 195 -5.53 5.65 13.95
N ARG A 196 -6.38 5.98 14.92
CA ARG A 196 -7.39 5.06 15.46
C ARG A 196 -8.56 4.86 14.50
N GLU A 197 -9.02 5.92 13.84
CA GLU A 197 -10.11 5.87 12.86
C GLU A 197 -9.79 4.97 11.65
N ALA A 198 -8.52 4.80 11.30
CA ALA A 198 -8.11 3.93 10.19
C ALA A 198 -8.34 2.43 10.45
N ILE A 199 -8.59 2.03 11.70
CA ILE A 199 -8.71 0.62 12.09
C ILE A 199 -10.16 0.15 11.92
N TYR A 200 -10.39 -0.82 11.05
CA TYR A 200 -11.70 -1.47 10.90
C TYR A 200 -11.70 -2.79 11.66
N MET A 201 -12.63 -2.96 12.61
CA MET A 201 -12.69 -4.10 13.52
C MET A 201 -14.07 -4.78 13.48
N PRO A 202 -14.38 -5.62 12.48
CA PRO A 202 -15.70 -6.20 12.28
C PRO A 202 -16.06 -7.28 13.30
N SER A 203 -15.06 -8.01 13.78
CA SER A 203 -15.22 -9.16 14.68
C SER A 203 -15.02 -8.79 16.15
N PHE A 204 -14.75 -7.52 16.45
CA PHE A 204 -14.39 -7.07 17.79
C PHE A 204 -15.66 -6.60 18.51
N SER A 205 -16.19 -7.44 19.39
CA SER A 205 -17.31 -7.10 20.25
C SER A 205 -16.82 -6.34 21.49
N GLN A 206 -17.49 -5.23 21.84
CA GLN A 206 -17.21 -4.57 23.10
C GLN A 206 -17.85 -5.34 24.25
N GLY A 207 -17.02 -5.90 25.14
CA GLY A 207 -17.48 -6.47 26.41
C GLY A 207 -17.47 -7.99 26.52
N GLU A 208 -17.01 -8.72 25.49
CA GLU A 208 -16.76 -10.16 25.62
C GLU A 208 -15.41 -10.45 26.26
N ASN A 209 -15.33 -11.60 26.93
CA ASN A 209 -14.08 -12.14 27.44
C ASN A 209 -13.19 -12.50 26.24
N SER A 210 -12.17 -11.69 25.95
CA SER A 210 -11.17 -11.93 24.90
C SER A 210 -10.27 -13.14 25.20
N SER A 211 -10.47 -13.82 26.33
CA SER A 211 -9.74 -15.04 26.70
C SER A 211 -9.91 -16.12 25.62
N GLY A 212 -8.77 -16.57 25.08
CA GLY A 212 -8.72 -17.58 24.03
C GLY A 212 -8.89 -17.04 22.60
N ARG A 213 -9.23 -15.76 22.42
CA ARG A 213 -9.28 -15.13 21.09
C ARG A 213 -7.88 -14.72 20.63
N LYS A 214 -7.64 -14.80 19.31
CA LYS A 214 -6.38 -14.42 18.66
C LYS A 214 -6.60 -13.17 17.79
N PRO A 215 -6.24 -11.97 18.26
CA PRO A 215 -6.35 -10.77 17.44
C PRO A 215 -5.33 -10.82 16.29
N VAL A 216 -5.82 -10.65 15.07
CA VAL A 216 -5.03 -10.65 13.84
C VAL A 216 -5.27 -9.35 13.07
N ILE A 217 -4.20 -8.60 12.83
CA ILE A 217 -4.21 -7.35 12.08
C ILE A 217 -3.81 -7.64 10.64
N LEU A 218 -4.70 -7.36 9.69
CA LEU A 218 -4.41 -7.44 8.26
C LEU A 218 -3.90 -6.09 7.75
N VAL A 219 -2.70 -6.10 7.16
CA VAL A 219 -2.02 -4.90 6.68
C VAL A 219 -1.96 -4.91 5.15
N PRO A 220 -2.59 -3.92 4.47
CA PRO A 220 -2.74 -3.94 3.02
C PRO A 220 -1.42 -3.68 2.28
N GLY A 221 -1.47 -3.98 0.98
CA GLY A 221 -0.43 -3.66 0.03
C GLY A 221 -0.55 -2.27 -0.57
N THR A 222 0.29 -2.02 -1.58
CA THR A 222 0.31 -0.78 -2.35
C THR A 222 -0.96 -0.60 -3.19
N ALA A 223 -1.52 0.60 -3.17
CA ALA A 223 -2.64 1.04 -4.00
C ALA A 223 -3.96 0.25 -3.79
N ALA A 224 -4.08 -0.55 -2.74
CA ALA A 224 -5.26 -1.35 -2.50
C ALA A 224 -5.76 -1.18 -1.05
N PRO A 225 -6.98 -0.66 -0.82
CA PRO A 225 -7.57 -0.61 0.52
C PRO A 225 -7.65 -2.00 1.15
N ALA A 226 -7.49 -2.08 2.48
CA ALA A 226 -7.40 -3.36 3.17
C ALA A 226 -8.68 -4.18 3.10
N GLY A 227 -9.84 -3.53 3.30
CA GLY A 227 -11.14 -4.21 3.20
C GLY A 227 -11.30 -4.96 1.88
N THR A 228 -11.12 -4.29 0.74
CA THR A 228 -11.20 -4.94 -0.58
C THR A 228 -10.09 -5.97 -0.78
N SER A 229 -8.86 -5.68 -0.35
CA SER A 229 -7.71 -6.58 -0.51
C SER A 229 -7.94 -7.93 0.14
N PHE A 230 -8.55 -7.93 1.33
CA PHE A 230 -8.72 -9.15 2.14
C PHE A 230 -10.10 -9.79 2.03
N TYR A 231 -11.10 -9.10 1.44
CA TYR A 231 -12.47 -9.60 1.29
C TYR A 231 -12.56 -10.98 0.62
N TYR A 232 -11.70 -11.22 -0.37
CA TYR A 232 -11.66 -12.44 -1.18
C TYR A 232 -10.60 -13.46 -0.71
N ASN A 233 -9.99 -13.29 0.45
CA ASN A 233 -8.94 -14.18 0.93
C ASN A 233 -8.87 -14.23 2.48
N PHE A 234 -7.83 -13.69 3.10
CA PHE A 234 -7.58 -13.80 4.55
C PHE A 234 -8.62 -13.11 5.43
N GLY A 235 -9.50 -12.28 4.86
CA GLY A 235 -10.74 -11.83 5.50
C GLY A 235 -11.67 -12.99 5.91
N LYS A 236 -11.43 -14.20 5.39
CA LYS A 236 -12.15 -15.44 5.70
C LYS A 236 -11.38 -16.40 6.61
N LEU A 237 -10.28 -15.94 7.24
CA LEU A 237 -9.45 -16.78 8.08
C LEU A 237 -10.21 -17.41 9.26
N GLY A 238 -11.26 -16.74 9.74
CA GLY A 238 -12.18 -17.29 10.75
C GLY A 238 -12.86 -18.61 10.35
N ASN A 239 -12.94 -18.93 9.05
CA ASN A 239 -13.44 -20.22 8.56
C ASN A 239 -12.44 -21.37 8.77
N ALA A 240 -11.14 -21.05 8.95
CA ALA A 240 -10.10 -22.01 9.27
C ALA A 240 -9.80 -22.06 10.78
N ILE A 241 -9.77 -20.90 11.44
CA ILE A 241 -9.47 -20.75 12.86
C ILE A 241 -10.59 -19.90 13.49
N PRO A 242 -11.64 -20.52 14.05
CA PRO A 242 -12.75 -19.80 14.66
C PRO A 242 -12.34 -18.82 15.76
N GLU A 243 -11.20 -19.06 16.42
CA GLU A 243 -10.62 -18.24 17.50
C GLU A 243 -10.03 -16.91 17.02
N VAL A 244 -9.85 -16.71 15.72
CA VAL A 244 -9.27 -15.48 15.18
C VAL A 244 -10.28 -14.33 15.19
N ASP A 245 -9.85 -13.19 15.71
CA ASP A 245 -10.51 -11.90 15.57
C ASP A 245 -9.77 -11.04 14.55
N LEU A 246 -10.41 -10.77 13.41
CA LEU A 246 -9.81 -9.98 12.34
C LEU A 246 -10.07 -8.49 12.54
N ALA A 247 -8.99 -7.71 12.43
CA ALA A 247 -9.02 -6.28 12.21
C ALA A 247 -8.16 -5.97 10.98
N TRP A 248 -8.41 -4.85 10.31
CA TRP A 248 -7.54 -4.39 9.24
C TRP A 248 -7.38 -2.88 9.23
N VAL A 249 -6.25 -2.43 8.69
CA VAL A 249 -5.88 -1.02 8.71
C VAL A 249 -6.12 -0.40 7.34
N ASN A 250 -7.15 0.44 7.22
CA ASN A 250 -7.46 1.19 6.02
C ASN A 250 -6.56 2.44 5.95
N ILE A 251 -5.33 2.24 5.50
CA ILE A 251 -4.34 3.30 5.32
C ILE A 251 -4.89 4.36 4.34
N PRO A 252 -4.90 5.65 4.70
CA PRO A 252 -5.34 6.72 3.80
C PRO A 252 -4.58 6.72 2.48
N GLN A 253 -5.29 7.11 1.40
CA GLN A 253 -4.78 7.06 0.03
C GLN A 253 -4.23 5.66 -0.37
N ALA A 254 -4.77 4.60 0.21
CA ALA A 254 -4.49 3.21 -0.14
C ALA A 254 -2.97 2.89 -0.19
N SER A 255 -2.22 3.34 0.82
CA SER A 255 -0.78 3.06 0.93
C SER A 255 0.09 3.63 -0.20
N LEU A 256 -0.37 4.70 -0.86
CA LEU A 256 0.39 5.39 -1.92
C LEU A 256 1.25 6.56 -1.41
N GLY A 257 1.03 6.98 -0.16
CA GLY A 257 1.79 8.04 0.53
C GLY A 257 3.20 7.63 0.93
N ASP A 258 3.85 8.43 1.79
CA ASP A 258 5.17 8.10 2.32
C ASP A 258 5.08 6.87 3.24
N VAL A 259 5.81 5.80 2.91
CA VAL A 259 5.83 4.51 3.65
C VAL A 259 6.22 4.72 5.12
N GLN A 260 7.04 5.73 5.42
CA GLN A 260 7.44 6.06 6.80
C GLN A 260 6.26 6.59 7.63
N VAL A 261 5.36 7.36 7.00
CA VAL A 261 4.12 7.88 7.60
C VAL A 261 3.07 6.77 7.64
N THR A 262 3.01 5.92 6.60
CA THR A 262 2.12 4.75 6.61
C THR A 262 2.43 3.80 7.77
N ALA A 263 3.72 3.59 8.09
CA ALA A 263 4.13 2.73 9.20
C ALA A 263 3.63 3.21 10.58
N GLU A 264 3.34 4.50 10.75
CA GLU A 264 2.73 5.03 11.99
C GLU A 264 1.35 4.42 12.25
N TYR A 265 0.51 4.26 11.21
CA TYR A 265 -0.79 3.58 11.34
C TYR A 265 -0.61 2.15 11.84
N ILE A 266 0.44 1.47 11.39
CA ILE A 266 0.70 0.08 11.77
C ILE A 266 1.22 0.00 13.20
N ALA A 267 2.19 0.84 13.57
CA ALA A 267 2.70 0.93 14.93
C ALA A 267 1.59 1.23 15.96
N TYR A 268 0.72 2.19 15.64
CA TYR A 268 -0.43 2.51 16.47
C TYR A 268 -1.41 1.35 16.57
N SER A 269 -1.78 0.75 15.43
CA SER A 269 -2.75 -0.38 15.40
C SER A 269 -2.28 -1.57 16.23
N ILE A 270 -0.99 -1.93 16.16
CA ILE A 270 -0.39 -2.98 16.99
C ILE A 270 -0.59 -2.69 18.46
N ASN A 271 -0.15 -1.51 18.91
CA ASN A 271 -0.19 -1.14 20.32
C ASN A 271 -1.63 -0.96 20.81
N TYR A 272 -2.51 -0.40 19.99
CA TYR A 272 -3.92 -0.18 20.29
C TYR A 272 -4.67 -1.51 20.46
N ILE A 273 -4.59 -2.39 19.46
CA ILE A 273 -5.30 -3.69 19.50
C ILE A 273 -4.72 -4.58 20.60
N SER A 274 -3.40 -4.61 20.77
CA SER A 274 -2.76 -5.35 21.86
C SER A 274 -3.24 -4.88 23.23
N SER A 275 -3.35 -3.56 23.45
CA SER A 275 -3.84 -2.99 24.70
C SER A 275 -5.33 -3.25 24.92
N LEU A 276 -6.12 -3.23 23.85
CA LEU A 276 -7.55 -3.54 23.89
C LEU A 276 -7.79 -5.00 24.30
N TYR A 277 -6.97 -5.93 23.80
CA TYR A 277 -7.08 -7.37 24.09
C TYR A 277 -6.34 -7.81 25.35
N GLN A 278 -5.43 -6.98 25.86
CA GLN A 278 -4.46 -7.35 26.89
C GLN A 278 -3.65 -8.60 26.51
N SER A 279 -3.34 -8.71 25.21
CA SER A 279 -2.64 -9.84 24.61
C SER A 279 -1.73 -9.32 23.49
N LYS A 280 -0.73 -10.10 23.10
CA LYS A 280 -0.04 -9.88 21.84
C LYS A 280 -0.99 -10.10 20.67
N VAL A 281 -0.71 -9.40 19.57
CA VAL A 281 -1.42 -9.53 18.29
C VAL A 281 -0.59 -10.30 17.30
N ASN A 282 -1.24 -10.82 16.26
CA ASN A 282 -0.59 -11.36 15.09
C ASN A 282 -0.81 -10.41 13.92
N ILE A 283 0.15 -10.37 13.00
CA ILE A 283 0.08 -9.50 11.83
C ILE A 283 0.13 -10.38 10.58
N ILE A 284 -0.82 -10.19 9.67
CA ILE A 284 -0.73 -10.74 8.31
C ILE A 284 -0.65 -9.55 7.36
N SER A 285 0.48 -9.38 6.70
CA SER A 285 0.68 -8.29 5.74
C SER A 285 0.73 -8.81 4.32
N TRP A 286 0.34 -7.98 3.36
CA TRP A 286 0.56 -8.24 1.94
C TRP A 286 1.39 -7.14 1.30
N SER A 287 2.32 -7.49 0.40
CA SER A 287 3.08 -6.52 -0.41
C SER A 287 3.84 -5.51 0.49
N GLN A 288 3.73 -4.22 0.18
CA GLN A 288 4.24 -3.10 0.99
C GLN A 288 3.81 -3.16 2.47
N GLY A 289 2.70 -3.83 2.80
CA GLY A 289 2.33 -4.07 4.19
C GLY A 289 3.47 -4.72 5.00
N GLY A 290 4.33 -5.50 4.33
CA GLY A 290 5.54 -6.04 4.92
C GLY A 290 6.54 -4.95 5.30
N LEU A 291 6.86 -4.05 4.38
CA LEU A 291 7.71 -2.87 4.64
C LEU A 291 7.14 -1.98 5.75
N ASN A 292 5.84 -1.71 5.71
CA ASN A 292 5.12 -0.91 6.72
C ASN A 292 5.28 -1.52 8.12
N THR A 293 5.08 -2.83 8.23
CA THR A 293 5.19 -3.56 9.50
C THR A 293 6.63 -3.64 9.99
N GLN A 294 7.59 -3.93 9.11
CA GLN A 294 9.00 -4.01 9.47
C GLN A 294 9.56 -2.64 9.88
N TRP A 295 9.12 -1.54 9.25
CA TRP A 295 9.45 -0.17 9.66
C TRP A 295 8.86 0.15 11.03
N ALA A 296 7.59 -0.20 11.29
CA ALA A 296 6.95 -0.04 12.59
C ALA A 296 7.72 -0.80 13.69
N LEU A 297 8.04 -2.08 13.47
CA LEU A 297 8.83 -2.90 14.39
C LEU A 297 10.24 -2.32 14.65
N LYS A 298 10.85 -1.70 13.63
CA LYS A 298 12.17 -1.07 13.75
C LYS A 298 12.13 0.19 14.62
N TYR A 299 11.22 1.12 14.32
CA TYR A 299 11.26 2.48 14.88
C TYR A 299 10.28 2.74 16.03
N TRP A 300 9.33 1.82 16.28
CA TRP A 300 8.53 1.77 17.52
C TRP A 300 8.81 0.48 18.27
N PRO A 301 9.96 0.36 18.97
CA PRO A 301 10.36 -0.88 19.63
C PRO A 301 9.31 -1.46 20.60
N SER A 302 8.42 -0.64 21.17
CA SER A 302 7.32 -1.11 22.03
C SER A 302 6.37 -2.10 21.34
N THR A 303 6.28 -2.04 20.01
CA THR A 303 5.47 -2.95 19.21
C THR A 303 6.00 -4.38 19.25
N ARG A 304 7.32 -4.59 19.43
CA ARG A 304 7.94 -5.93 19.44
C ARG A 304 7.44 -6.78 20.61
N GLY A 305 7.19 -6.17 21.76
CA GLY A 305 6.58 -6.84 22.92
C GLY A 305 5.07 -7.06 22.78
N SER A 306 4.45 -6.51 21.74
CA SER A 306 3.01 -6.53 21.49
C SER A 306 2.63 -7.43 20.31
N VAL A 307 3.60 -8.00 19.61
CA VAL A 307 3.40 -8.89 18.45
C VAL A 307 3.91 -10.28 18.79
N GLU A 308 3.12 -11.30 18.48
CA GLU A 308 3.52 -12.70 18.55
C GLU A 308 4.11 -13.14 17.21
N ASP A 309 3.29 -13.12 16.16
CA ASP A 309 3.69 -13.49 14.80
C ASP A 309 3.56 -12.34 13.79
N PHE A 310 4.54 -12.24 12.90
CA PHE A 310 4.49 -11.44 11.70
C PHE A 310 4.54 -12.34 10.46
N ILE A 311 3.39 -12.48 9.78
CA ILE A 311 3.25 -13.31 8.59
C ILE A 311 3.16 -12.41 7.36
N ALA A 312 4.16 -12.46 6.50
CA ALA A 312 4.34 -11.53 5.39
C ALA A 312 4.16 -12.24 4.04
N ILE A 313 3.13 -11.82 3.30
CA ILE A 313 2.71 -12.41 2.02
C ILE A 313 3.20 -11.54 0.86
N SER A 314 4.00 -12.12 -0.02
CA SER A 314 4.69 -11.42 -1.10
C SER A 314 5.39 -10.12 -0.65
N PRO A 315 6.16 -10.11 0.46
CA PRO A 315 6.76 -8.88 0.96
C PRO A 315 7.97 -8.47 0.14
N ASP A 316 8.23 -7.17 0.08
CA ASP A 316 9.32 -6.56 -0.67
C ASP A 316 10.35 -5.89 0.26
N PHE A 317 10.92 -6.64 1.23
CA PHE A 317 11.85 -6.08 2.22
C PHE A 317 13.18 -5.55 1.62
N ARG A 318 13.45 -5.82 0.34
CA ARG A 318 14.55 -5.24 -0.44
C ARG A 318 14.04 -4.35 -1.57
N GLY A 319 12.76 -4.00 -1.57
CA GLY A 319 12.11 -3.35 -2.70
C GLY A 319 12.09 -4.26 -3.94
N THR A 320 12.00 -3.65 -5.10
CA THR A 320 11.95 -4.35 -6.39
C THR A 320 12.76 -3.64 -7.46
N VAL A 321 13.33 -4.43 -8.38
CA VAL A 321 13.96 -3.90 -9.60
C VAL A 321 12.93 -3.60 -10.69
N GLU A 322 11.68 -4.06 -10.54
CA GLU A 322 10.60 -3.90 -11.53
C GLU A 322 10.00 -2.49 -11.53
N ALA A 323 10.73 -1.54 -12.10
CA ALA A 323 10.29 -0.14 -12.17
C ALA A 323 9.03 0.07 -13.02
N ARG A 324 8.76 -0.77 -14.03
CA ARG A 324 7.71 -0.53 -15.04
C ARG A 324 6.30 -0.88 -14.57
N LEU A 325 6.17 -1.90 -13.73
CA LEU A 325 4.89 -2.32 -13.17
C LEU A 325 4.54 -1.50 -11.91
N VAL A 326 5.55 -1.06 -11.16
CA VAL A 326 5.38 -0.24 -9.96
C VAL A 326 5.19 1.23 -10.31
N CYS A 327 5.92 1.77 -11.27
CA CYS A 327 5.92 3.21 -11.59
C CYS A 327 5.51 3.46 -13.07
N PRO A 328 4.25 3.21 -13.47
CA PRO A 328 3.85 3.11 -14.88
C PRO A 328 3.77 4.46 -15.62
N TRP A 329 3.87 5.57 -14.91
CA TRP A 329 3.64 6.92 -15.44
C TRP A 329 4.89 7.52 -16.05
N LEU A 330 4.76 8.04 -17.28
CA LEU A 330 5.87 8.62 -18.08
C LEU A 330 7.12 7.73 -18.08
N ALA A 331 6.94 6.41 -18.21
CA ALA A 331 8.02 5.42 -18.20
C ALA A 331 8.91 5.45 -16.93
N GLY A 332 8.31 5.70 -15.76
CA GLY A 332 9.03 5.70 -14.48
C GLY A 332 9.41 7.09 -13.96
N ILE A 333 8.95 8.17 -14.58
CA ILE A 333 9.38 9.54 -14.23
C ILE A 333 8.47 10.20 -13.17
N MET A 334 7.19 9.82 -13.08
CA MET A 334 6.22 10.47 -12.19
C MET A 334 5.34 9.49 -11.43
N CYS A 335 5.61 9.22 -10.16
CA CYS A 335 4.89 8.18 -9.40
C CYS A 335 4.32 8.70 -8.09
N THR A 336 4.01 7.82 -7.16
CA THR A 336 3.64 8.21 -5.80
C THR A 336 4.83 7.99 -4.88
N PRO A 337 4.88 8.64 -3.71
CA PRO A 337 5.96 8.45 -2.74
C PRO A 337 6.29 6.98 -2.46
N ALA A 338 5.29 6.17 -2.14
CA ALA A 338 5.45 4.75 -1.86
C ALA A 338 6.06 3.95 -3.02
N LEU A 339 5.67 4.25 -4.26
CA LEU A 339 6.18 3.53 -5.44
C LEU A 339 7.68 3.82 -5.64
N TRP A 340 8.12 5.04 -5.37
CA TRP A 340 9.55 5.37 -5.36
C TRP A 340 10.30 4.68 -4.23
N GLN A 341 9.72 4.65 -3.03
CA GLN A 341 10.33 4.07 -1.84
C GLN A 341 10.47 2.55 -1.91
N GLN A 342 9.65 1.87 -2.71
CA GLN A 342 9.74 0.41 -2.95
C GLN A 342 10.78 0.04 -4.02
N GLY A 343 11.49 1.00 -4.61
CA GLY A 343 12.60 0.69 -5.51
C GLY A 343 13.76 0.01 -4.79
N TRP A 344 14.41 -0.96 -5.44
CA TRP A 344 15.51 -1.74 -4.85
C TRP A 344 16.63 -0.87 -4.24
N ASP A 345 17.01 0.20 -4.93
CA ASP A 345 18.08 1.13 -4.53
C ASP A 345 17.57 2.38 -3.76
N ALA A 346 16.29 2.40 -3.36
CA ALA A 346 15.69 3.53 -2.65
C ALA A 346 16.45 3.83 -1.34
N LYS A 347 16.60 5.12 -1.01
CA LYS A 347 17.07 5.58 0.32
C LYS A 347 16.21 4.96 1.42
N PHE A 348 14.89 4.86 1.21
CA PHE A 348 13.99 4.21 2.16
C PHE A 348 14.38 2.75 2.44
N VAL A 349 14.49 1.90 1.41
CA VAL A 349 14.85 0.48 1.57
C VAL A 349 16.21 0.33 2.25
N ARG A 350 17.22 1.11 1.82
CA ARG A 350 18.54 1.09 2.45
C ARG A 350 18.48 1.48 3.92
N THR A 351 17.70 2.50 4.25
CA THR A 351 17.51 2.97 5.64
C THR A 351 16.77 1.95 6.49
N LEU A 352 15.72 1.30 5.95
CA LEU A 352 15.02 0.20 6.63
C LEU A 352 15.99 -0.93 6.94
N ARG A 353 16.72 -1.40 5.93
CA ARG A 353 17.62 -2.56 6.03
C ARG A 353 18.87 -2.29 6.87
N ALA A 354 19.34 -1.06 6.96
CA ALA A 354 20.52 -0.74 7.77
C ALA A 354 20.33 -1.08 9.26
N LEU A 355 21.43 -1.29 9.98
CA LEU A 355 21.46 -1.49 11.43
C LEU A 355 20.58 -2.67 11.91
N GLY A 356 20.58 -3.78 11.17
CA GLY A 356 19.87 -5.00 11.56
C GLY A 356 18.39 -5.03 11.16
N GLY A 357 17.90 -4.08 10.35
CA GLY A 357 16.52 -4.09 9.88
C GLY A 357 16.24 -5.09 8.75
N GLU A 358 17.28 -5.67 8.17
CA GLU A 358 17.22 -6.85 7.30
C GLU A 358 17.00 -8.17 8.05
N SER A 359 17.05 -8.15 9.38
CA SER A 359 16.68 -9.26 10.25
C SER A 359 15.31 -9.04 10.90
N ALA A 360 14.58 -10.12 11.15
CA ALA A 360 13.31 -10.09 11.85
C ALA A 360 13.43 -9.50 13.27
N TYR A 361 12.32 -8.93 13.76
CA TYR A 361 12.20 -8.38 15.13
C TYR A 361 11.34 -9.25 16.05
N VAL A 362 10.49 -10.11 15.48
CA VAL A 362 9.56 -11.05 16.13
C VAL A 362 9.48 -12.33 15.29
N HIS A 363 8.76 -13.37 15.73
CA HIS A 363 8.55 -14.58 14.91
C HIS A 363 8.04 -14.16 13.53
N THR A 364 8.76 -14.52 12.47
CA THR A 364 8.43 -14.03 11.12
C THR A 364 8.32 -15.16 10.10
N THR A 365 7.19 -15.21 9.42
CA THR A 365 6.90 -16.17 8.34
C THR A 365 6.75 -15.42 7.03
N THR A 366 7.69 -15.53 6.11
CA THR A 366 7.59 -14.90 4.78
C THR A 366 7.14 -15.95 3.78
N ILE A 367 6.22 -15.61 2.88
CA ILE A 367 5.68 -16.53 1.87
C ILE A 367 5.64 -15.81 0.52
N TYR A 368 6.31 -16.36 -0.50
CA TYR A 368 6.57 -15.66 -1.75
C TYR A 368 6.76 -16.61 -2.96
N SER A 369 6.59 -16.07 -4.16
CA SER A 369 6.53 -16.82 -5.42
C SER A 369 7.55 -16.32 -6.44
N SER A 370 8.22 -17.23 -7.16
CA SER A 370 9.05 -16.88 -8.32
C SER A 370 8.27 -16.10 -9.40
N PHE A 371 6.95 -16.33 -9.49
CA PHE A 371 6.07 -15.74 -10.52
C PHE A 371 5.46 -14.39 -10.09
N ASP A 372 6.00 -13.76 -9.05
CA ASP A 372 5.58 -12.42 -8.63
C ASP A 372 5.85 -11.39 -9.73
N GLU A 373 4.83 -10.77 -10.29
CA GLU A 373 4.99 -9.78 -11.36
C GLU A 373 5.38 -8.39 -10.85
N VAL A 374 5.25 -8.11 -9.56
CA VAL A 374 5.44 -6.77 -9.00
C VAL A 374 6.80 -6.64 -8.34
N VAL A 375 7.23 -7.69 -7.66
CA VAL A 375 8.44 -7.73 -6.84
C VAL A 375 9.41 -8.72 -7.46
N GLN A 376 10.58 -8.24 -7.85
CA GLN A 376 11.69 -9.09 -8.29
C GLN A 376 13.03 -8.59 -7.72
N PRO A 377 13.99 -9.51 -7.50
CA PRO A 377 13.84 -10.97 -7.51
C PRO A 377 12.94 -11.49 -6.37
N MET A 378 12.16 -12.53 -6.66
CA MET A 378 11.41 -13.32 -5.65
C MET A 378 11.82 -14.80 -5.65
N ASP A 379 13.02 -15.09 -6.12
CA ASP A 379 13.66 -16.39 -6.07
C ASP A 379 15.13 -16.29 -5.63
N GLY A 380 15.71 -17.44 -5.27
CA GLY A 380 17.10 -17.54 -4.81
C GLY A 380 17.42 -16.77 -3.52
N ASP A 381 18.71 -16.70 -3.20
CA ASP A 381 19.20 -16.14 -1.93
C ASP A 381 19.03 -14.62 -1.82
N GLN A 382 18.74 -13.95 -2.93
CA GLN A 382 18.53 -12.51 -2.99
C GLN A 382 17.05 -12.13 -3.07
N ALA A 383 16.12 -13.10 -2.99
CA ALA A 383 14.69 -12.81 -3.02
C ALA A 383 14.33 -11.69 -2.03
N SER A 384 13.55 -10.72 -2.50
CA SER A 384 13.22 -9.51 -1.74
C SER A 384 12.49 -9.83 -0.43
N ALA A 385 11.72 -10.91 -0.43
CA ALA A 385 10.98 -11.39 0.72
C ALA A 385 11.83 -11.96 1.87
N ILE A 386 13.13 -12.24 1.66
CA ILE A 386 13.96 -12.89 2.67
C ILE A 386 14.33 -11.91 3.79
N LEU A 387 13.97 -12.28 5.01
CA LEU A 387 14.52 -11.72 6.25
C LEU A 387 15.53 -12.70 6.89
N GLN A 388 16.56 -12.12 7.49
CA GLN A 388 17.54 -12.85 8.30
C GLN A 388 17.03 -13.02 9.74
N ASP A 389 17.73 -13.82 10.53
CA ASP A 389 17.42 -14.03 11.95
C ASP A 389 18.62 -13.75 12.87
N ALA A 390 19.29 -12.60 12.69
CA ALA A 390 20.42 -12.24 13.54
C ALA A 390 20.06 -12.08 15.03
N ARG A 391 18.76 -11.97 15.36
CA ARG A 391 18.24 -11.84 16.73
C ARG A 391 17.83 -13.17 17.35
N GLY A 392 17.85 -14.28 16.60
CA GLY A 392 17.37 -15.58 17.07
C GLY A 392 15.90 -15.56 17.49
N VAL A 393 15.09 -14.72 16.83
CA VAL A 393 13.66 -14.61 17.12
C VAL A 393 12.86 -15.70 16.42
N GLY A 394 13.41 -16.42 15.46
CA GLY A 394 12.71 -17.43 14.67
C GLY A 394 12.16 -16.86 13.37
N VAL A 395 12.74 -17.30 12.25
CA VAL A 395 12.32 -16.91 10.90
C VAL A 395 12.12 -18.13 10.01
N SER A 396 11.05 -18.10 9.21
CA SER A 396 10.76 -19.08 8.16
C SER A 396 10.55 -18.34 6.83
N ASN A 397 11.45 -18.55 5.87
CA ASN A 397 11.34 -17.97 4.53
C ASN A 397 10.82 -19.03 3.54
N ASN A 398 9.58 -18.88 3.08
CA ASN A 398 8.83 -19.93 2.41
C ASN A 398 8.61 -19.61 0.92
N HIS A 399 9.50 -20.14 0.09
CA HIS A 399 9.39 -20.05 -1.35
C HIS A 399 8.45 -21.14 -1.90
N LEU A 400 7.35 -20.74 -2.55
CA LEU A 400 6.33 -21.68 -3.03
C LEU A 400 6.90 -22.73 -3.98
N GLN A 401 7.70 -22.32 -4.95
CA GLN A 401 8.26 -23.19 -5.99
C GLN A 401 9.36 -24.12 -5.45
N SER A 402 9.96 -23.80 -4.29
CA SER A 402 10.89 -24.71 -3.60
C SER A 402 10.15 -25.77 -2.78
N ILE A 403 9.15 -25.36 -1.98
CA ILE A 403 8.45 -26.27 -1.07
C ILE A 403 7.48 -27.18 -1.84
N CYS A 404 6.73 -26.61 -2.78
CA CYS A 404 5.76 -27.33 -3.62
C CYS A 404 6.27 -27.55 -5.05
N ALA A 405 7.55 -27.87 -5.20
CA ALA A 405 8.19 -28.05 -6.50
C ALA A 405 7.42 -29.02 -7.41
N HIS A 406 7.10 -28.56 -8.62
CA HIS A 406 6.36 -29.32 -9.64
C HIS A 406 4.97 -29.81 -9.18
N LYS A 407 4.37 -29.16 -8.19
CA LYS A 407 3.00 -29.42 -7.73
C LYS A 407 2.10 -28.20 -7.95
N PRO A 408 0.78 -28.38 -8.02
CA PRO A 408 -0.17 -27.28 -8.22
C PRO A 408 0.07 -26.04 -7.34
N ALA A 409 0.30 -26.21 -6.03
CA ALA A 409 0.54 -25.08 -5.12
C ALA A 409 1.90 -24.37 -5.31
N GLY A 410 2.83 -24.98 -6.04
CA GLY A 410 4.08 -24.36 -6.49
C GLY A 410 4.01 -23.88 -7.94
N GLY A 411 2.82 -23.85 -8.55
CA GLY A 411 2.60 -23.34 -9.89
C GLY A 411 2.68 -21.82 -9.99
N LEU A 412 2.04 -21.26 -11.02
CA LEU A 412 2.02 -19.82 -11.26
C LEU A 412 1.08 -19.13 -10.26
N TYR A 413 1.66 -18.58 -9.20
CA TYR A 413 1.00 -17.66 -8.28
C TYR A 413 1.62 -16.28 -8.42
N THR A 414 0.78 -15.33 -8.78
CA THR A 414 1.11 -13.91 -8.98
C THR A 414 1.40 -13.24 -7.64
N HIS A 415 1.80 -11.97 -7.64
CA HIS A 415 2.03 -11.16 -6.43
C HIS A 415 0.83 -11.19 -5.46
N LYS A 416 -0.38 -10.99 -6.01
CA LYS A 416 -1.67 -11.12 -5.32
C LYS A 416 -2.12 -12.58 -5.21
N GLY A 417 -1.66 -13.44 -6.13
CA GLY A 417 -2.01 -14.86 -6.16
C GLY A 417 -1.59 -15.63 -4.91
N VAL A 418 -0.51 -15.21 -4.25
CA VAL A 418 -0.10 -15.83 -2.97
C VAL A 418 -1.20 -15.69 -1.89
N LEU A 419 -2.09 -14.70 -1.97
CA LEU A 419 -3.22 -14.54 -1.03
C LEU A 419 -4.24 -15.69 -1.10
N TYR A 420 -4.34 -16.39 -2.25
CA TYR A 420 -5.17 -17.59 -2.41
C TYR A 420 -4.34 -18.87 -2.58
N ASN A 421 -3.04 -18.85 -2.25
CA ASN A 421 -2.21 -20.04 -2.35
C ASN A 421 -2.46 -21.01 -1.17
N PRO A 422 -2.65 -22.32 -1.43
CA PRO A 422 -2.96 -23.27 -0.37
C PRO A 422 -1.80 -23.51 0.61
N LEU A 423 -0.54 -23.45 0.17
CA LEU A 423 0.62 -23.52 1.07
C LEU A 423 0.69 -22.26 1.95
N ALA A 424 0.41 -21.08 1.41
CA ALA A 424 0.37 -19.84 2.20
C ALA A 424 -0.68 -19.92 3.32
N TRP A 425 -1.89 -20.39 3.01
CA TRP A 425 -2.94 -20.63 4.00
C TRP A 425 -2.52 -21.64 5.06
N ALA A 426 -1.94 -22.77 4.65
CA ALA A 426 -1.49 -23.78 5.60
C ALA A 426 -0.40 -23.26 6.55
N LEU A 427 0.55 -22.46 6.05
CA LEU A 427 1.61 -21.85 6.85
C LEU A 427 1.10 -20.75 7.79
N ILE A 428 0.11 -19.96 7.35
CA ILE A 428 -0.58 -18.99 8.22
C ILE A 428 -1.30 -19.72 9.35
N ILE A 429 -2.03 -20.79 9.03
CA ILE A 429 -2.75 -21.57 10.03
C ILE A 429 -1.77 -22.18 11.03
N ASP A 430 -0.67 -22.76 10.53
CA ASP A 430 0.38 -23.34 11.37
C ASP A 430 1.03 -22.29 12.29
N ALA A 431 1.41 -21.12 11.77
CA ALA A 431 1.98 -20.03 12.56
C ALA A 431 1.02 -19.58 13.67
N LEU A 432 -0.26 -19.38 13.37
CA LEU A 432 -1.24 -18.90 14.35
C LEU A 432 -1.62 -19.95 15.42
N THR A 433 -1.27 -21.22 15.21
CA THR A 433 -1.65 -22.34 16.09
C THR A 433 -0.46 -22.98 16.82
N HIS A 434 0.76 -22.50 16.61
CA HIS A 434 1.98 -23.00 17.25
C HIS A 434 2.87 -21.86 17.71
N ASP A 435 3.79 -22.15 18.64
CA ASP A 435 4.86 -21.23 18.97
C ASP A 435 5.87 -21.17 17.82
N GLY A 436 6.30 -19.94 17.50
CA GLY A 436 7.27 -19.68 16.44
C GLY A 436 6.65 -19.54 15.05
N PRO A 437 7.45 -19.18 14.05
CA PRO A 437 6.94 -18.94 12.71
C PRO A 437 6.37 -20.22 12.08
N GLY A 438 5.54 -20.03 11.05
CA GLY A 438 4.98 -21.09 10.23
C GLY A 438 6.07 -21.99 9.67
N ASN A 439 5.94 -23.29 9.86
CA ASN A 439 6.96 -24.28 9.57
C ASN A 439 6.42 -25.32 8.58
N PRO A 440 6.96 -25.40 7.36
CA PRO A 440 6.56 -26.40 6.38
C PRO A 440 6.64 -27.85 6.89
N SER A 441 7.50 -28.14 7.86
CA SER A 441 7.65 -29.49 8.44
C SER A 441 6.48 -29.90 9.34
N ARG A 442 5.68 -28.94 9.84
CA ARG A 442 4.45 -29.20 10.62
C ARG A 442 3.21 -29.30 9.72
N VAL A 443 3.33 -28.87 8.46
CA VAL A 443 2.27 -28.92 7.47
C VAL A 443 2.35 -30.23 6.69
N ASN A 444 1.21 -30.85 6.38
CA ASN A 444 1.16 -31.96 5.42
C ASN A 444 1.35 -31.43 3.99
N VAL A 445 2.58 -31.05 3.65
CA VAL A 445 2.96 -30.48 2.35
C VAL A 445 2.63 -31.43 1.20
N THR A 446 2.66 -32.75 1.41
CA THR A 446 2.29 -33.72 0.38
C THR A 446 0.85 -33.53 -0.10
N THR A 447 -0.09 -33.30 0.82
CA THR A 447 -1.49 -33.04 0.48
C THR A 447 -1.71 -31.59 0.06
N VAL A 448 -1.18 -30.64 0.82
CA VAL A 448 -1.37 -29.19 0.57
C VAL A 448 -0.84 -28.81 -0.81
N CYS A 449 0.32 -29.34 -1.21
CA CYS A 449 0.91 -28.99 -2.49
C CYS A 449 0.09 -29.46 -3.71
N GLN A 450 -0.82 -30.43 -3.54
CA GLN A 450 -1.71 -30.91 -4.63
C GLN A 450 -2.91 -29.98 -4.88
N GLN A 451 -3.16 -29.05 -3.98
CA GLN A 451 -4.28 -28.12 -4.09
C GLN A 451 -3.89 -26.93 -4.98
N SER A 452 -4.87 -26.37 -5.69
CA SER A 452 -4.68 -25.14 -6.46
C SER A 452 -5.20 -23.89 -5.74
N ILE A 453 -6.16 -24.07 -4.82
CA ILE A 453 -6.66 -23.06 -3.90
C ILE A 453 -6.92 -23.75 -2.54
N PRO A 454 -6.85 -23.03 -1.42
CA PRO A 454 -7.16 -23.59 -0.10
C PRO A 454 -8.64 -23.96 0.00
N PRO A 455 -9.01 -24.93 0.86
CA PRO A 455 -10.40 -25.38 1.00
C PRO A 455 -11.36 -24.29 1.53
N GLN A 456 -10.84 -23.20 2.09
CA GLN A 456 -11.63 -22.07 2.59
C GLN A 456 -12.06 -21.10 1.49
N LEU A 457 -11.50 -21.21 0.28
CA LEU A 457 -11.72 -20.28 -0.82
C LEU A 457 -12.36 -20.97 -2.02
N GLY A 458 -13.07 -20.20 -2.83
CA GLY A 458 -13.69 -20.65 -4.08
C GLY A 458 -13.22 -19.88 -5.31
N LEU A 459 -13.90 -20.08 -6.45
CA LEU A 459 -13.57 -19.39 -7.69
C LEU A 459 -13.68 -17.86 -7.56
N ASP A 460 -14.76 -17.34 -6.96
CA ASP A 460 -14.96 -15.90 -6.79
C ASP A 460 -13.82 -15.25 -5.99
N ASP A 461 -13.19 -16.00 -5.09
CA ASP A 461 -12.07 -15.53 -4.28
C ASP A 461 -10.80 -15.36 -5.10
N LEU A 462 -10.52 -16.34 -5.96
CA LEU A 462 -9.44 -16.26 -6.94
C LEU A 462 -9.67 -15.08 -7.91
N LEU A 463 -10.87 -14.99 -8.51
CA LEU A 463 -11.19 -13.95 -9.49
C LEU A 463 -11.21 -12.54 -8.87
N GLY A 464 -11.78 -12.41 -7.68
CA GLY A 464 -11.82 -11.16 -6.93
C GLY A 464 -10.43 -10.69 -6.51
N THR A 465 -9.57 -11.61 -6.07
CA THR A 465 -8.18 -11.30 -5.75
C THR A 465 -7.39 -10.85 -6.98
N GLU A 466 -7.54 -11.53 -8.13
CA GLU A 466 -6.87 -11.11 -9.36
C GLU A 466 -7.37 -9.75 -9.87
N GLY A 467 -8.66 -9.45 -9.67
CA GLY A 467 -9.27 -8.17 -10.02
C GLY A 467 -8.75 -6.97 -9.20
N LEU A 468 -8.02 -7.18 -8.11
CA LEU A 468 -7.40 -6.09 -7.31
C LEU A 468 -6.48 -5.20 -8.14
N VAL A 469 -5.92 -5.69 -9.25
CA VAL A 469 -5.12 -4.86 -10.17
C VAL A 469 -5.89 -3.64 -10.69
N LEU A 470 -7.21 -3.76 -10.88
CA LEU A 470 -8.06 -2.65 -11.35
C LEU A 470 -8.21 -1.59 -10.27
N VAL A 471 -8.36 -2.00 -9.01
CA VAL A 471 -8.41 -1.11 -7.84
C VAL A 471 -7.06 -0.40 -7.68
N ALA A 472 -5.97 -1.16 -7.75
CA ALA A 472 -4.61 -0.62 -7.66
C ALA A 472 -4.31 0.42 -8.77
N LEU A 473 -4.76 0.14 -10.00
CA LEU A 473 -4.67 1.10 -11.10
C LEU A 473 -5.50 2.36 -10.80
N SER A 474 -6.74 2.20 -10.34
CA SER A 474 -7.65 3.29 -9.98
C SER A 474 -7.04 4.24 -8.93
N GLU A 475 -6.55 3.70 -7.81
CA GLU A 475 -5.94 4.50 -6.74
C GLU A 475 -4.68 5.21 -7.23
N THR A 476 -3.84 4.51 -8.00
CA THR A 476 -2.64 5.08 -8.60
C THR A 476 -2.99 6.20 -9.59
N LEU A 477 -4.08 6.08 -10.35
CA LEU A 477 -4.59 7.14 -11.23
C LEU A 477 -5.12 8.34 -10.43
N ARG A 478 -5.81 8.13 -9.31
CA ARG A 478 -6.41 9.18 -8.47
C ARG A 478 -5.40 9.97 -7.65
N TYR A 479 -4.30 9.33 -7.24
CA TYR A 479 -3.34 9.96 -6.34
C TYR A 479 -2.80 11.30 -6.88
N ARG A 480 -2.86 12.36 -6.08
CA ARG A 480 -2.34 13.69 -6.40
C ARG A 480 -1.73 14.33 -5.14
N PRO A 481 -0.64 15.11 -5.27
CA PRO A 481 0.20 15.24 -6.46
C PRO A 481 1.06 14.00 -6.70
N LYS A 482 1.44 13.74 -7.96
CA LYS A 482 2.48 12.75 -8.28
C LYS A 482 3.87 13.35 -7.96
N THR A 483 4.85 12.51 -7.64
CA THR A 483 6.21 12.90 -7.29
C THR A 483 7.25 12.33 -8.27
N PHE A 484 8.38 13.02 -8.38
CA PHE A 484 9.50 12.65 -9.27
C PHE A 484 10.63 11.90 -8.54
N ALA A 485 10.50 11.74 -7.23
CA ALA A 485 11.46 11.07 -6.38
C ALA A 485 10.76 10.55 -5.10
N GLU A 486 11.46 9.68 -4.37
CA GLU A 486 11.07 9.32 -3.01
C GLU A 486 11.17 10.53 -2.07
N PRO A 487 10.35 10.59 -1.00
CA PRO A 487 10.50 11.57 0.07
C PRO A 487 11.86 11.48 0.77
N GLU A 488 12.21 12.52 1.50
CA GLU A 488 13.37 12.47 2.41
C GLU A 488 13.10 11.54 3.60
N ILE A 489 14.18 10.98 4.15
CA ILE A 489 14.12 10.14 5.34
C ILE A 489 13.72 10.98 6.55
N ILE A 490 12.72 10.54 7.31
CA ILE A 490 12.24 11.22 8.52
C ILE A 490 13.36 11.28 9.57
N GLY A 491 13.41 12.38 10.33
CA GLY A 491 14.51 12.69 11.25
C GLY A 491 14.89 11.59 12.24
N TYR A 492 13.93 10.83 12.77
CA TYR A 492 14.22 9.71 13.70
C TYR A 492 14.95 8.54 13.02
N ALA A 493 14.83 8.40 11.69
CA ALA A 493 15.47 7.36 10.89
C ALA A 493 16.78 7.85 10.24
N ALA A 494 16.92 9.17 10.03
CA ALA A 494 18.09 9.78 9.42
C ALA A 494 19.35 9.75 10.31
N SER A 495 19.19 9.55 11.62
CA SER A 495 20.29 9.49 12.60
C SER A 495 21.04 8.15 12.63
N ALA A 496 20.63 7.18 11.80
CA ALA A 496 21.35 5.93 11.59
C ALA A 496 22.77 6.19 11.04
N PRO A 497 23.87 5.81 11.73
CA PRO A 497 25.23 6.02 11.25
C PRO A 497 25.42 5.32 9.89
N GLY A 498 25.59 6.10 8.82
CA GLY A 498 25.79 5.56 7.46
C GLY A 498 25.06 6.33 6.35
N VAL A 499 24.04 7.13 6.67
CA VAL A 499 23.30 7.97 5.70
C VAL A 499 23.82 9.41 5.70
N GLY A 500 25.13 9.57 5.88
CA GLY A 500 25.80 10.87 5.81
C GLY A 500 25.99 11.31 4.36
N VAL A 501 25.21 12.29 3.93
CA VAL A 501 25.42 13.05 2.69
C VAL A 501 26.85 13.61 2.68
N LYS A 502 27.73 13.03 1.85
CA LYS A 502 28.98 13.71 1.49
C LYS A 502 28.62 14.85 0.54
N TYR A 503 28.40 16.05 1.08
CA TYR A 503 28.56 17.26 0.29
C TYR A 503 30.04 17.34 -0.11
N ARG A 504 30.34 17.10 -1.39
CA ARG A 504 31.61 17.54 -1.98
C ARG A 504 31.53 19.06 -2.13
N THR A 505 32.38 19.75 -1.39
CA THR A 505 32.80 21.14 -1.62
C THR A 505 33.32 21.35 -3.03
#